data_AF-A0A922FAU8-F1
#
_entry.id   AF-A0A922FAU8-F1
#
_cell.length_a   1.000
_cell.length_b   1.000
_cell.length_c   1.000
_cell.angle_alpha   90.00
_cell.angle_beta   90.00
_cell.angle_gamma   90.00
#
_symmetry.space_group_name_H-M   'P 1'
#
loop_
_entity.id
_entity.type
_entity.pdbx_description
1 polymer ?
#
loop_
_entity_poly.entity_id
_entity_poly.type
_entity_poly.pdbx_seq_one_letter_code
_entity_poly.pdbx_strand_id
1 'polypeptide(L)'
;MSKEHPPETLDFFIWTVEDVGLWLEEINLGSYRQIFKENGVNGEYLESMSMFTTEQILRFIRRCHMKWGDFITLCKELRRIKGLCVFVRLCTRLFTGGKMLAHRC
;
A
#
# COMPACT_ATOMS: atom_id res chain seq x y z
N MET A 1 6.33 -3.50 -36.19
CA MET A 1 6.29 -2.34 -35.28
C MET A 1 6.59 -2.84 -33.89
N SER A 2 7.59 -2.24 -33.28
CA SER A 2 8.37 -2.73 -32.15
C SER A 2 7.51 -3.03 -30.92
N LYS A 3 7.82 -4.12 -30.23
CA LYS A 3 7.32 -4.43 -28.89
C LYS A 3 7.85 -3.34 -27.95
N GLU A 4 7.03 -2.33 -27.71
CA GLU A 4 7.29 -1.32 -26.69
C GLU A 4 7.47 -2.06 -25.36
N HIS A 5 8.66 -1.89 -24.80
CA HIS A 5 8.99 -2.41 -23.49
C HIS A 5 7.98 -1.84 -22.49
N PRO A 6 7.46 -2.62 -21.51
CA PRO A 6 6.75 -2.05 -20.39
C PRO A 6 7.65 -0.97 -19.78
N PRO A 7 7.16 0.24 -19.47
CA PRO A 7 7.97 1.24 -18.82
C PRO A 7 8.59 0.62 -17.56
N GLU A 8 9.91 0.43 -17.56
CA GLU A 8 10.65 0.06 -16.37
C GLU A 8 10.36 1.14 -15.33
N THR A 9 9.74 0.74 -14.21
CA THR A 9 9.49 1.60 -13.05
C THR A 9 8.69 2.87 -13.35
N LEU A 10 7.42 2.74 -13.75
CA LEU A 10 6.46 3.83 -13.51
C LEU A 10 6.47 4.10 -12.00
N ASP A 11 7.10 5.20 -11.60
CA ASP A 11 7.22 5.65 -10.22
C ASP A 11 5.82 5.66 -9.59
N PHE A 12 5.66 5.03 -8.43
CA PHE A 12 4.39 5.05 -7.71
C PHE A 12 3.92 6.49 -7.51
N PHE A 13 4.85 7.45 -7.42
CA PHE A 13 4.57 8.87 -7.24
C PHE A 13 3.64 9.48 -8.31
N ILE A 14 3.72 9.05 -9.57
CA ILE A 14 2.93 9.63 -10.67
C ILE A 14 1.53 9.02 -10.81
N TRP A 15 1.20 7.99 -10.02
CA TRP A 15 -0.11 7.36 -10.10
C TRP A 15 -1.21 8.33 -9.66
N THR A 16 -2.19 8.47 -10.53
CA THR A 16 -3.43 9.19 -10.21
C THR A 16 -4.30 8.34 -9.27
N VAL A 17 -5.36 8.96 -8.77
CA VAL A 17 -6.36 8.27 -7.94
C VAL A 17 -7.04 7.13 -8.72
N GLU A 18 -7.22 7.33 -10.03
CA GLU A 18 -7.76 6.33 -10.96
C GLU A 18 -6.82 5.14 -11.12
N ASP A 19 -5.52 5.37 -11.30
CA ASP A 19 -4.50 4.33 -11.44
C ASP A 19 -4.42 3.47 -10.16
N VAL A 20 -4.43 4.12 -8.99
CA VAL A 20 -4.53 3.43 -7.70
C VAL A 20 -5.77 2.55 -7.63
N GLY A 21 -6.91 3.06 -8.10
CA GLY A 21 -8.17 2.32 -8.14
C GLY A 21 -8.10 1.06 -8.99
N LEU A 22 -7.48 1.13 -10.17
CA LEU A 22 -7.27 -0.03 -11.05
C LEU A 22 -6.33 -1.04 -10.41
N TRP A 23 -5.22 -0.58 -9.83
CA TRP A 23 -4.28 -1.45 -9.13
C TRP A 23 -4.93 -2.19 -7.95
N LEU A 24 -5.83 -1.53 -7.20
CA LEU A 24 -6.59 -2.20 -6.14
C LEU A 24 -7.42 -3.36 -6.67
N GLU A 25 -8.02 -3.24 -7.86
CA GLU A 25 -8.76 -4.34 -8.50
C GLU A 25 -7.83 -5.52 -8.82
N GLU A 26 -6.63 -5.26 -9.34
CA GLU A 26 -5.63 -6.28 -9.66
C GLU A 26 -5.16 -7.08 -8.43
N ILE A 27 -5.06 -6.42 -7.26
CA ILE A 27 -4.60 -7.06 -6.02
C ILE A 27 -5.73 -7.58 -5.13
N ASN A 28 -6.94 -7.74 -5.68
CA ASN A 28 -8.16 -8.18 -4.97
C ASN A 28 -8.61 -7.27 -3.82
N LEU A 29 -8.26 -5.97 -3.88
CA LEU A 29 -8.74 -4.92 -2.97
C LEU A 29 -9.70 -3.94 -3.67
N GLY A 30 -10.24 -4.31 -4.84
CA GLY A 30 -11.10 -3.46 -5.67
C GLY A 30 -12.35 -2.91 -4.96
N SER A 31 -12.85 -3.60 -3.93
CA SER A 31 -13.95 -3.09 -3.09
C SER A 31 -13.62 -1.76 -2.39
N TYR A 32 -12.33 -1.44 -2.23
CA TYR A 32 -11.86 -0.18 -1.65
C TYR A 32 -11.62 0.93 -2.68
N ARG A 33 -11.83 0.68 -3.98
CA ARG A 33 -11.59 1.67 -5.04
C ARG A 33 -12.32 2.99 -4.80
N GLN A 34 -13.61 2.92 -4.50
CA GLN A 34 -14.43 4.12 -4.29
C GLN A 34 -13.99 4.90 -3.05
N ILE A 35 -13.70 4.21 -1.94
CA ILE A 35 -13.28 4.88 -0.70
C ILE A 35 -11.86 5.47 -0.82
N PHE A 36 -10.94 4.83 -1.56
CA PHE A 36 -9.63 5.41 -1.87
C PHE A 36 -9.79 6.66 -2.75
N LYS A 37 -10.72 6.61 -3.71
CA LYS A 37 -11.04 7.75 -4.57
C LYS A 37 -11.57 8.94 -3.80
N GLU A 38 -12.56 8.73 -2.94
CA GLU A 38 -13.15 9.77 -2.08
C GLU A 38 -12.13 10.36 -1.10
N ASN A 39 -11.15 9.57 -0.67
CA ASN A 39 -10.10 10.02 0.23
C ASN A 39 -8.89 10.64 -0.49
N GLY A 40 -8.90 10.69 -1.83
CA GLY A 40 -7.82 11.26 -2.63
C GLY A 40 -6.51 10.47 -2.52
N VAL A 41 -6.59 9.15 -2.35
CA VAL A 41 -5.41 8.29 -2.22
C VAL A 41 -4.80 8.09 -3.61
N ASN A 42 -3.78 8.90 -3.90
CA ASN A 42 -2.97 8.82 -5.11
C ASN A 42 -1.64 8.10 -4.84
N GLY A 43 -0.80 8.04 -5.87
CA GLY A 43 0.54 7.50 -5.83
C GLY A 43 1.44 8.05 -4.73
N GLU A 44 1.51 9.39 -4.62
CA GLU A 44 2.25 10.09 -3.56
C GLU A 44 1.74 9.73 -2.15
N TYR A 45 0.42 9.60 -1.97
CA TYR A 45 -0.14 9.18 -0.69
C TYR A 45 0.32 7.76 -0.33
N LEU A 46 0.21 6.81 -1.27
CA LEU A 46 0.71 5.44 -1.09
C LEU A 46 2.22 5.42 -0.84
N GLU A 47 2.97 6.35 -1.44
CA GLU A 47 4.39 6.52 -1.19
C GLU A 47 4.64 6.81 0.29
N SER A 48 3.91 7.80 0.80
CA SER A 48 4.00 8.28 2.19
C SER A 48 3.60 7.24 3.24
N MET A 49 2.78 6.24 2.88
CA MET A 49 2.35 5.17 3.80
C MET A 49 3.54 4.39 4.38
N SER A 50 4.66 4.33 3.67
CA SER A 50 5.91 3.73 4.14
C SER A 50 6.47 4.37 5.41
N MET A 51 6.14 5.64 5.64
CA MET A 51 6.63 6.47 6.75
C MET A 51 5.57 6.74 7.81
N PHE A 52 4.37 6.16 7.68
CA PHE A 52 3.29 6.37 8.62
C PHE A 52 3.67 5.94 10.05
N THR A 53 3.28 6.75 11.02
CA THR A 53 3.23 6.36 12.43
C THR A 53 2.06 5.43 12.69
N THR A 54 2.08 4.72 13.82
CA THR A 54 0.96 3.88 14.25
C THR A 54 -0.37 4.62 14.24
N GLU A 55 -0.38 5.90 14.65
CA GLU A 55 -1.60 6.71 14.65
C GLU A 55 -2.10 7.02 13.23
N GLN A 56 -1.19 7.32 12.30
CA GLN A 56 -1.53 7.58 10.90
C GLN A 56 -2.10 6.31 10.25
N ILE A 57 -1.52 5.14 10.54
CA ILE A 57 -2.06 3.83 10.12
C ILE A 57 -3.48 3.65 10.66
N LEU A 58 -3.68 3.83 11.97
CA LEU A 58 -4.99 3.65 12.58
C LEU A 58 -6.03 4.67 12.09
N ARG A 59 -5.63 5.91 11.78
CA ARG A 59 -6.52 6.90 11.14
C ARG A 59 -6.87 6.47 9.73
N PHE A 60 -5.91 6.02 8.94
CA PHE A 60 -6.13 5.55 7.57
C PHE A 60 -7.09 4.36 7.52
N ILE A 61 -6.84 3.33 8.32
CA ILE A 61 -7.68 2.13 8.40
C ILE A 61 -9.12 2.49 8.77
N ARG A 62 -9.31 3.38 9.74
CA ARG A 62 -10.64 3.87 10.14
C ARG A 62 -11.31 4.69 9.04
N ARG A 63 -10.58 5.61 8.40
CA ARG A 63 -11.08 6.49 7.33
C ARG A 63 -11.47 5.71 6.07
N CYS A 64 -10.75 4.64 5.77
CA CYS A 64 -11.03 3.79 4.60
C CYS A 64 -11.94 2.60 4.94
N HIS A 65 -12.40 2.47 6.18
CA HIS A 65 -13.12 1.29 6.68
C HIS A 65 -12.44 -0.04 6.32
N MET A 66 -11.10 -0.03 6.28
CA MET A 66 -10.29 -1.13 5.78
C MET A 66 -10.12 -2.20 6.86
N LYS A 67 -10.23 -3.47 6.50
CA LYS A 67 -9.90 -4.56 7.42
C LYS A 67 -8.39 -4.60 7.64
N TRP A 68 -7.97 -4.97 8.85
CA TRP A 68 -6.54 -5.11 9.17
C TRP A 68 -5.83 -6.08 8.21
N GLY A 69 -6.45 -7.22 7.88
CA GLY A 69 -5.90 -8.19 6.93
C GLY A 69 -5.66 -7.59 5.54
N ASP A 70 -6.62 -6.81 5.03
CA ASP A 70 -6.53 -6.15 3.73
C ASP A 70 -5.45 -5.04 3.72
N PHE A 71 -5.31 -4.32 4.84
CA PHE A 71 -4.21 -3.36 5.02
C PHE A 71 -2.83 -4.05 4.99
N ILE A 72 -2.72 -5.25 5.57
CA ILE A 72 -1.49 -6.05 5.50
C ILE A 72 -1.21 -6.47 4.04
N THR A 73 -2.24 -6.90 3.29
CA THR A 73 -2.13 -7.21 1.86
C THR A 73 -1.65 -5.99 1.07
N LEU A 74 -2.26 -4.82 1.28
CA LEU A 74 -1.85 -3.56 0.66
C LEU A 74 -0.35 -3.28 0.90
N CYS A 75 0.11 -3.40 2.14
CA CYS A 75 1.52 -3.16 2.49
C CYS A 75 2.48 -4.17 1.85
N LYS A 76 2.05 -5.42 1.63
CA LYS A 76 2.84 -6.44 0.93
C LYS A 76 2.98 -6.12 -0.56
N GLU A 77 1.90 -5.69 -1.20
CA GLU A 77 1.93 -5.33 -2.62
C GLU A 77 2.72 -4.04 -2.87
N LEU A 78 2.57 -3.02 -1.99
CA LEU A 78 3.42 -1.82 -2.03
C LEU A 78 4.92 -2.17 -1.93
N ARG A 79 5.28 -3.18 -1.13
CA ARG A 79 6.67 -3.69 -1.06
C ARG A 79 7.11 -4.37 -2.34
N ARG A 80 6.25 -5.18 -2.95
CA ARG A 80 6.56 -5.93 -4.17
C ARG A 80 6.97 -4.98 -5.28
N ILE A 81 6.29 -3.85 -5.37
CA ILE A 81 6.54 -2.83 -6.40
C ILE A 81 7.73 -1.94 -6.03
N LYS A 82 7.90 -1.58 -4.74
CA LYS A 82 9.00 -0.72 -4.29
C LYS A 82 10.36 -1.40 -4.08
N GLY A 83 10.44 -2.72 -4.14
CA GLY A 83 11.65 -3.48 -3.86
C GLY A 83 12.11 -3.36 -2.39
N LEU A 84 11.75 -4.35 -1.56
CA LEU A 84 12.27 -4.67 -0.21
C LEU A 84 12.37 -3.58 0.90
N CYS A 85 12.39 -2.28 0.62
CA CYS A 85 12.87 -1.26 1.56
C CYS A 85 11.87 -0.84 2.67
N VAL A 86 10.60 -1.26 2.59
CA VAL A 86 9.49 -0.65 3.37
C VAL A 86 9.04 -1.42 4.63
N PHE A 87 9.33 -2.71 4.83
CA PHE A 87 8.76 -3.51 5.96
C PHE A 87 9.50 -3.23 7.23
N VAL A 88 10.82 -3.09 7.10
CA VAL A 88 11.73 -3.19 8.22
C VAL A 88 11.44 -2.07 9.21
N ARG A 89 10.80 -0.97 8.79
CA ARG A 89 10.29 0.10 9.67
C ARG A 89 8.82 -0.04 10.09
N LEU A 90 7.91 -0.44 9.20
CA LEU A 90 6.47 -0.50 9.54
C LEU A 90 6.16 -1.67 10.50
N CYS A 91 6.76 -2.83 10.24
CA CYS A 91 6.60 -4.00 11.10
C CYS A 91 7.44 -3.92 12.38
N THR A 92 8.62 -3.30 12.39
CA THR A 92 9.29 -3.09 13.69
C THR A 92 8.48 -2.15 14.59
N ARG A 93 7.89 -1.08 14.06
CA ARG A 93 7.11 -0.11 14.86
C ARG A 93 5.75 -0.63 15.34
N LEU A 94 5.05 -1.43 14.53
CA LEU A 94 3.80 -2.07 14.96
C LEU A 94 4.05 -3.27 15.89
N PHE A 95 5.18 -3.97 15.77
CA PHE A 95 5.42 -5.23 16.49
C PHE A 95 6.30 -5.09 17.74
N THR A 96 6.96 -3.95 18.01
CA THR A 96 7.63 -3.69 19.30
C THR A 96 6.65 -3.47 20.48
N GLY A 97 5.33 -3.42 20.21
CA GLY A 97 4.28 -3.25 21.22
C GLY A 97 3.73 -4.53 21.86
N GLY A 98 4.18 -5.74 21.44
CA GLY A 98 3.83 -6.98 22.14
C GLY A 98 3.57 -8.21 21.25
N LYS A 99 4.46 -9.20 21.36
CA LYS A 99 4.30 -10.64 21.05
C LYS A 99 4.11 -11.07 19.57
N MET A 100 5.26 -11.34 18.97
CA MET A 100 5.65 -12.40 18.00
C MET A 100 4.58 -13.26 17.30
N LEU A 101 4.66 -13.30 15.96
CA LEU A 101 4.42 -14.52 15.18
C LEU A 101 5.39 -14.52 13.99
N ALA A 102 6.38 -15.40 14.09
CA ALA A 102 7.27 -15.74 12.99
C ALA A 102 6.48 -16.50 11.92
N HIS A 103 6.60 -16.11 10.65
CA HIS A 103 6.71 -17.08 9.58
C HIS A 103 7.46 -16.45 8.40
N ARG A 104 8.30 -17.30 7.79
CA ARG A 104 9.37 -17.01 6.84
C ARG A 104 8.89 -16.26 5.59
N CYS A 105 9.87 -15.61 4.96
CA CYS A 105 9.89 -15.24 3.54
C CYS A 105 9.27 -16.32 2.65
#